data_AF-A0A960KV46-F1
#
_entry.id   AF-A0A960KV46-F1
#
_cell.length_a   1.000
_cell.length_b   1.000
_cell.length_c   1.000
_cell.angle_alpha   90.00
_cell.angle_beta   90.00
_cell.angle_gamma   90.00
#
_symmetry.space_group_name_H-M   'P 1'
#
loop_
_entity.id
_entity.type
_entity.pdbx_description
1 polymer ?
#
loop_
_entity_poly.entity_id
_entity_poly.type
_entity_poly.pdbx_seq_one_letter_code
_entity_poly.pdbx_strand_id
1 'polypeptide(L)'
;MMASSTLDFLCSSGIKVSFSRPRVSDDNPFIESLFKTLKYTPSYPGFFLNQAEADTWLHQFTQRYHHLPHKGLNGYTPYQAYTSQWVPIFQNRQAALDL
;
A
#
# COMPACT_ATOMS: atom_id res chain seq x y z
N MET A 1 -2.23 6.33 35.66
CA MET A 1 -1.53 5.69 34.54
C MET A 1 -1.13 6.82 33.59
N MET A 2 0.15 7.16 33.47
CA MET A 2 0.58 8.13 32.46
C MET A 2 0.64 7.38 31.13
N ALA A 3 -0.09 7.84 30.11
CA ALA A 3 0.04 7.27 28.78
C ALA A 3 1.49 7.46 28.31
N SER A 4 2.15 6.38 27.88
CA SER A 4 3.44 6.48 27.20
C SER A 4 3.30 7.36 25.97
N SER A 5 4.29 8.18 25.64
CA SER A 5 4.24 8.94 24.39
C SER A 5 4.20 7.97 23.19
N THR A 6 3.60 8.39 22.08
CA THR A 6 3.55 7.56 20.86
C THR A 6 4.94 7.14 20.41
N LEU A 7 5.95 8.01 20.58
CA LEU A 7 7.34 7.70 20.26
C LEU A 7 7.91 6.61 21.17
N ASP A 8 7.66 6.70 22.48
CA ASP A 8 8.12 5.68 23.42
C ASP A 8 7.49 4.32 23.10
N PHE A 9 6.21 4.30 22.73
CA PHE A 9 5.52 3.08 22.31
C PHE A 9 6.16 2.47 21.06
N LEU A 10 6.38 3.27 20.00
CA LEU A 10 6.99 2.81 18.76
C LEU A 10 8.42 2.28 18.99
N CYS A 11 9.24 3.04 19.73
CA CYS A 11 10.61 2.65 20.08
C CYS A 11 10.64 1.36 20.91
N SER A 12 9.77 1.23 21.92
CA SER A 12 9.67 0.02 22.74
C SER A 12 9.21 -1.21 21.95
N SER A 13 8.49 -0.99 20.85
CA SER A 13 8.04 -2.03 19.91
C SER A 13 9.09 -2.38 18.85
N GLY A 14 10.30 -1.79 18.93
CA GLY A 14 11.37 -1.98 17.94
C GLY A 14 11.12 -1.28 16.59
N ILE A 15 10.12 -0.40 16.52
CA ILE A 15 9.81 0.34 15.30
C ILE A 15 10.74 1.55 15.22
N LYS A 16 11.59 1.58 14.20
CA LYS A 16 12.44 2.75 13.91
C LYS A 16 11.58 3.86 13.30
N VAL A 17 11.51 5.00 13.98
CA VAL A 17 10.80 6.17 13.48
C VAL A 17 11.66 6.91 12.46
N SER A 18 11.08 7.20 11.29
CA SER A 18 11.65 8.12 10.30
C SER A 18 10.72 9.32 10.16
N PHE A 19 11.31 10.51 10.04
CA PHE A 19 10.58 11.75 9.81
C PHE A 19 10.99 12.34 8.47
N SER A 20 10.01 12.87 7.74
CA SER A 20 10.28 13.68 6.56
C SER A 20 11.05 14.94 6.95
N ARG A 21 11.87 15.43 6.01
CA ARG A 21 12.55 16.72 6.11
C ARG A 21 11.53 17.82 6.41
N PRO A 22 11.82 18.73 7.36
CA PRO A 22 10.91 19.82 7.68
C PRO A 22 10.53 20.64 6.44
N ARG A 23 9.23 20.82 6.21
CA ARG A 23 8.66 21.63 5.11
C ARG A 23 8.95 21.09 3.70
N VAL A 24 9.18 19.79 3.55
CA VAL A 24 9.39 19.15 2.25
C VAL A 24 8.30 18.10 2.01
N SER A 25 7.38 18.39 1.10
CA SER A 25 6.27 17.47 0.80
C SER A 25 6.71 16.26 -0.02
N ASP A 26 7.74 16.41 -0.86
CA ASP A 26 8.20 15.35 -1.78
C ASP A 26 8.99 14.20 -1.13
N ASP A 27 9.15 14.23 0.20
CA ASP A 27 10.05 13.31 0.91
C ASP A 27 9.50 11.88 1.03
N ASN A 28 8.24 11.64 0.63
CA ASN A 28 7.63 10.32 0.58
C ASN A 28 6.87 10.07 -0.74
N PRO A 29 7.59 9.98 -1.88
CA PRO A 29 6.97 9.86 -3.20
C PRO A 29 6.13 8.57 -3.35
N PHE A 30 6.43 7.55 -2.54
CA PHE A 30 5.69 6.29 -2.53
C PHE A 30 4.24 6.49 -2.07
N ILE A 31 4.02 7.10 -0.89
CA ILE A 31 2.66 7.28 -0.38
C ILE A 31 1.88 8.31 -1.20
N GLU A 32 2.55 9.35 -1.70
CA GLU A 32 1.92 10.34 -2.59
C GLU A 32 1.40 9.69 -3.88
N SER A 33 2.20 8.79 -4.47
CA SER A 33 1.78 8.03 -5.65
C SER A 33 0.55 7.16 -5.35
N LEU A 34 0.49 6.51 -4.18
CA LEU A 34 -0.69 5.76 -3.76
C LEU A 34 -1.93 6.65 -3.59
N PHE A 35 -1.79 7.82 -2.95
CA PHE A 35 -2.91 8.77 -2.80
C PHE A 35 -3.40 9.29 -4.15
N LYS A 36 -2.50 9.52 -5.10
CA LYS A 36 -2.87 9.84 -6.47
C LYS A 36 -3.64 8.69 -7.11
N THR A 37 -3.15 7.44 -7.02
CA THR A 37 -3.90 6.28 -7.54
C THR A 37 -5.30 6.16 -6.92
N LEU A 38 -5.42 6.40 -5.62
CA LEU A 38 -6.68 6.37 -4.90
C LEU A 38 -7.66 7.43 -5.43
N LYS A 39 -7.24 8.69 -5.57
CA LYS A 39 -8.11 9.78 -6.02
C LYS A 39 -8.48 9.72 -7.50
N TYR A 40 -7.61 9.15 -8.34
CA TYR A 40 -7.81 9.07 -9.78
C TYR A 40 -8.47 7.74 -10.22
N THR A 41 -8.77 6.83 -9.28
CA THR A 41 -9.53 5.63 -9.62
C THR A 41 -10.97 6.01 -9.98
N PRO A 42 -11.59 5.40 -11.02
CA PRO A 42 -12.94 5.77 -11.45
C PRO A 42 -14.03 5.64 -10.38
N SER A 43 -13.81 4.79 -9.36
CA SER A 43 -14.77 4.59 -8.28
C SER A 43 -14.69 5.64 -7.18
N TYR A 44 -13.74 6.58 -7.22
CA TYR A 44 -13.60 7.61 -6.17
C TYR A 44 -14.77 8.61 -6.23
N PRO A 45 -15.54 8.79 -5.14
CA PRO A 45 -16.76 9.62 -5.16
C PRO A 45 -16.50 11.13 -5.15
N GLY A 46 -15.23 11.57 -5.05
CA GLY A 46 -14.88 12.99 -4.92
C GLY A 46 -14.89 13.47 -3.46
N PHE A 47 -15.93 13.09 -2.71
CA PHE A 47 -16.07 13.31 -1.26
C PHE A 47 -16.89 12.18 -0.62
N PHE A 48 -16.86 12.07 0.71
CA PHE A 48 -17.67 11.12 1.48
C PHE A 48 -18.63 11.89 2.38
N LEU A 49 -19.85 11.38 2.57
CA LEU A 49 -20.88 12.01 3.41
C LEU A 49 -20.60 11.79 4.91
N ASN A 50 -19.99 10.66 5.25
CA ASN A 50 -19.66 10.31 6.63
C ASN A 50 -18.48 9.32 6.66
N GLN A 51 -17.97 9.05 7.86
CA GLN A 51 -16.84 8.15 8.07
C GLN A 51 -17.14 6.72 7.60
N ALA A 52 -18.34 6.18 7.84
CA ALA A 52 -18.66 4.80 7.48
C ALA A 52 -18.61 4.56 5.96
N GLU A 53 -19.01 5.57 5.17
CA GLU A 53 -18.86 5.54 3.71
C GLU A 53 -17.39 5.53 3.30
N ALA A 54 -16.58 6.40 3.90
CA ALA A 54 -15.13 6.46 3.64
C ALA A 54 -14.44 5.14 3.98
N ASP A 55 -14.74 4.55 5.14
CA ASP A 55 -14.19 3.27 5.59
C ASP A 55 -14.57 2.15 4.63
N THR A 56 -15.86 2.05 4.27
CA THR A 56 -16.36 1.05 3.31
C THR A 56 -15.64 1.15 1.98
N TRP A 57 -15.53 2.36 1.44
CA TRP A 57 -14.89 2.61 0.16
C TRP A 57 -13.38 2.31 0.22
N LEU A 58 -12.68 2.72 1.28
CA LEU A 58 -11.26 2.46 1.47
C LEU A 58 -10.97 0.96 1.60
N HIS A 59 -11.82 0.20 2.30
CA HIS A 59 -11.71 -1.25 2.37
C HIS A 59 -11.86 -1.90 0.99
N GLN A 60 -12.85 -1.48 0.21
CA GLN A 60 -13.04 -1.99 -1.16
C GLN A 60 -11.87 -1.61 -2.08
N PHE A 61 -11.38 -0.37 -1.98
CA PHE A 61 -10.22 0.09 -2.73
C PHE A 61 -8.97 -0.73 -2.41
N THR A 62 -8.65 -0.91 -1.13
CA THR A 62 -7.44 -1.64 -0.69
C THR A 62 -7.49 -3.11 -1.09
N GLN A 63 -8.64 -3.78 -0.91
CA GLN A 63 -8.85 -5.15 -1.38
C GLN A 63 -8.58 -5.27 -2.88
N ARG A 64 -9.18 -4.38 -3.68
CA ARG A 64 -8.97 -4.35 -5.12
C ARG A 64 -7.50 -4.06 -5.47
N TYR A 65 -6.90 -3.04 -4.87
CA TYR A 65 -5.51 -2.66 -5.14
C TYR A 65 -4.53 -3.80 -4.84
N HIS A 66 -4.70 -4.51 -3.72
CA HIS A 66 -3.82 -5.62 -3.34
C HIS A 66 -3.91 -6.84 -4.26
N HIS A 67 -5.07 -7.04 -4.90
CA HIS A 67 -5.36 -8.24 -5.70
C HIS A 67 -5.42 -7.99 -7.21
N LEU A 68 -5.19 -6.76 -7.69
CA LEU A 68 -5.02 -6.47 -9.10
C LEU A 68 -3.55 -6.57 -9.55
N PRO A 69 -3.26 -7.17 -10.72
CA PRO A 69 -1.92 -7.19 -11.29
C PRO A 69 -1.39 -5.80 -11.62
N HIS A 70 -0.16 -5.49 -11.21
CA HIS A 70 0.47 -4.20 -11.48
C HIS A 70 1.60 -4.35 -12.51
N LYS A 71 1.62 -3.47 -13.51
CA LYS A 71 2.68 -3.47 -14.54
C LYS A 71 4.08 -3.29 -13.95
N GLY A 72 4.23 -2.40 -12.97
CA GLY A 72 5.49 -2.18 -12.26
C GLY A 72 5.95 -3.37 -11.40
N LEU A 73 5.09 -4.38 -11.23
CA LEU A 73 5.40 -5.64 -10.54
C LEU A 73 5.44 -6.82 -11.52
N ASN A 74 5.78 -6.59 -12.81
CA ASN A 74 5.80 -7.65 -13.83
C ASN A 74 4.49 -8.45 -13.93
N GLY A 75 3.35 -7.78 -13.70
CA GLY A 75 2.03 -8.40 -13.71
C GLY A 75 1.74 -9.30 -12.50
N TYR A 76 2.50 -9.19 -11.41
CA TYR A 76 2.11 -9.72 -10.10
C TYR A 76 1.19 -8.74 -9.38
N THR A 77 0.38 -9.26 -8.47
CA THR A 77 -0.41 -8.42 -7.55
C THR A 77 0.48 -7.95 -6.39
N PRO A 78 0.18 -6.81 -5.73
CA PRO A 78 0.89 -6.41 -4.52
C PRO A 78 0.86 -7.49 -3.43
N TYR A 79 -0.26 -8.21 -3.28
CA TYR A 79 -0.37 -9.32 -2.34
C TYR A 79 0.62 -10.45 -2.67
N GLN A 80 0.76 -10.81 -3.94
CA GLN A 80 1.72 -11.84 -4.37
C GLN A 80 3.17 -11.42 -4.15
N ALA A 81 3.48 -10.14 -4.39
CA ALA A 81 4.80 -9.57 -4.12
C ALA A 81 5.11 -9.63 -2.61
N TYR A 82 4.18 -9.17 -1.77
CA TYR A 82 4.34 -9.12 -0.31
C TYR A 82 4.49 -10.51 0.32
N THR A 83 3.67 -11.47 -0.10
CA THR A 83 3.67 -12.83 0.46
C THR A 83 4.67 -13.78 -0.23
N SER A 84 5.50 -13.27 -1.14
CA SER A 84 6.43 -14.06 -1.97
C SER A 84 5.77 -15.14 -2.85
N GLN A 85 4.44 -15.10 -3.03
CA GLN A 85 3.73 -16.00 -3.95
C GLN A 85 4.11 -15.78 -5.42
N TRP A 86 4.76 -14.66 -5.75
CA TRP A 86 5.29 -14.42 -7.08
C TRP A 86 6.38 -15.42 -7.49
N VAL A 87 7.13 -16.00 -6.55
CA VAL A 87 8.26 -16.91 -6.82
C VAL A 87 7.83 -18.18 -7.57
N PRO A 88 6.87 -18.98 -7.09
CA PRO A 88 6.41 -20.16 -7.83
C PRO A 88 5.73 -19.79 -9.16
N ILE A 89 5.06 -18.63 -9.23
CA ILE A 89 4.45 -18.14 -10.48
C ILE A 89 5.55 -17.83 -11.51
N PHE A 90 6.63 -17.18 -11.08
CA PHE A 90 7.79 -16.88 -11.93
C PHE A 90 8.42 -18.17 -12.46
N GLN A 91 8.67 -19.16 -11.59
CA GLN A 91 9.26 -20.45 -11.98
C GLN A 91 8.41 -21.15 -13.05
N ASN A 92 7.09 -21.17 -12.87
CA ASN A 92 6.17 -21.74 -13.85
C ASN A 92 6.20 -20.99 -15.20
N ARG A 93 6.20 -19.65 -15.15
CA ARG A 93 6.32 -18.81 -16.36
C ARG A 93 7.63 -19.05 -17.10
N GLN A 94 8.75 -19.15 -16.39
CA GLN A 94 10.06 -19.38 -16.98
C GLN A 94 10.15 -20.77 -17.61
N ALA A 95 9.68 -21.81 -16.91
CA ALA A 95 9.64 -23.17 -17.45
C ALA A 95 8.84 -23.27 -18.77
N ALA A 96 7.75 -22.50 -18.90
CA ALA A 96 6.98 -22.45 -20.15
C ALA A 96 7.69 -21.70 -21.29
N LEU A 97 8.65 -20.82 -21.00
CA LEU A 97 9.46 -20.09 -21.99
C LEU A 97 10.71 -20.86 -22.42
N ASP A 98 11.21 -21.76 -21.56
CA ASP A 98 12.39 -22.58 -21.84
C ASP A 98 12.08 -23.82 -22.70
N LEU A 99 10.81 -24.05 -23.04
CA LEU A 99 10.33 -25.07 -23.99
C LEU A 99 10.46 -24.59 -25.44
#